data_AF-A0A674MV76-F1
#
_entry.id   AF-A0A674MV76-F1
#
_cell.length_a   1.000
_cell.length_b   1.000
_cell.length_c   1.000
_cell.angle_alpha   90.00
_cell.angle_beta   90.00
_cell.angle_gamma   90.00
#
_symmetry.space_group_name_H-M   'P 1'
#
loop_
_entity.id
_entity.type
_entity.pdbx_description
1 polymer ?
#
loop_
_entity_poly.entity_id
_entity_poly.type
_entity_poly.pdbx_seq_one_letter_code
_entity_poly.pdbx_strand_id
1 'polypeptide(L)'
;MSPLCFQVNPAKLNLRISALDIRRINYSSKKPSSGDYLQQSLVPTMHYQKSLPRLPIPNLEDTMRRFLAAKRPLLSDHQFRTTEKIAQDFLNGVGRELHKELVAKDKINKHTSYISGQGLYCHLYGLRDLALSKDQELHSLYTDYDLDHFTLSTSTVPNLSFRMVVFAPDVPDGFGLHYCLHDNTISYSTTSYLDGSHQEFNRCVYKSLEDIFTVLEEKPFS
;
A
#
# COMPACT_ATOMS: atom_id res chain seq x y z
N MET A 1 -22.95 2.61 24.68
CA MET A 1 -22.86 3.44 23.45
C MET A 1 -22.70 2.45 22.30
N SER A 2 -23.75 2.29 21.48
CA SER A 2 -23.76 1.33 20.38
C SER A 2 -22.83 1.80 19.26
N PRO A 3 -22.06 0.91 18.61
CA PRO A 3 -21.29 1.30 17.43
C PRO A 3 -22.26 1.57 16.27
N LEU A 4 -22.04 2.68 15.56
CA LEU A 4 -22.70 2.96 14.29
C LEU A 4 -22.28 1.87 13.29
N CYS A 5 -23.17 0.89 13.09
CA CYS A 5 -23.02 -0.11 12.05
C CYS A 5 -23.28 0.58 10.71
N PHE A 6 -22.22 0.96 10.00
CA PHE A 6 -22.33 1.36 8.60
C PHE A 6 -22.79 0.11 7.81
N GLN A 7 -23.99 0.16 7.24
CA GLN A 7 -24.50 -0.90 6.37
C GLN A 7 -23.66 -0.92 5.08
N VAL A 8 -22.62 -1.74 5.06
CA VAL A 8 -21.87 -2.02 3.82
C VAL A 8 -22.60 -3.11 3.06
N ASN A 9 -23.06 -2.81 1.84
CA ASN A 9 -23.61 -3.82 0.94
C ASN A 9 -22.54 -4.23 -0.08
N PRO A 10 -21.90 -5.41 0.06
CA PRO A 10 -20.85 -5.85 -0.85
C PRO A 10 -21.34 -6.07 -2.29
N ALA A 11 -22.66 -6.13 -2.53
CA ALA A 11 -23.25 -6.25 -3.86
C ALA A 11 -23.34 -4.91 -4.63
N LYS A 12 -23.04 -3.78 -3.98
CA LYS A 12 -23.14 -2.43 -4.57
C LYS A 12 -21.78 -1.75 -4.58
N LEU A 13 -21.13 -1.75 -5.75
CA LEU A 13 -19.85 -1.06 -5.97
C LEU A 13 -20.13 0.33 -6.57
N ASN A 14 -19.79 1.40 -5.85
CA ASN A 14 -19.86 2.75 -6.39
C ASN A 14 -18.56 3.06 -7.15
N LEU A 15 -18.68 3.47 -8.42
CA LEU A 15 -17.56 3.83 -9.29
C LEU A 15 -17.64 5.31 -9.71
N ARG A 16 -16.51 6.01 -9.61
CA ARG A 16 -16.29 7.33 -10.22
C ARG A 16 -14.98 7.34 -11.00
N ILE A 17 -15.02 7.99 -12.15
CA ILE A 17 -13.88 8.17 -13.04
C ILE A 17 -13.66 9.67 -13.21
N SER A 18 -12.41 10.09 -13.05
CA SER A 18 -11.99 11.48 -13.17
C SER A 18 -10.72 11.54 -14.02
N ALA A 19 -10.59 12.56 -14.87
CA ALA A 19 -9.38 12.81 -15.63
C ALA A 19 -9.01 14.28 -15.47
N LEU A 20 -7.78 14.54 -15.04
CA LEU A 20 -7.23 15.89 -14.97
C LEU A 20 -6.30 16.09 -16.17
N ASP A 21 -6.67 17.05 -17.02
CA ASP A 21 -5.85 17.50 -18.14
C ASP A 21 -4.79 18.46 -17.60
N ILE A 22 -3.53 18.04 -17.63
CA ILE A 22 -2.41 18.77 -17.05
C ILE A 22 -1.58 19.34 -18.19
N ARG A 23 -1.59 20.65 -18.36
CA ARG A 23 -0.69 21.31 -19.32
C ARG A 23 0.74 21.27 -18.78
N ARG A 24 1.49 20.19 -19.06
CA ARG A 24 2.88 20.08 -18.61
C ARG A 24 3.85 20.76 -19.59
N ILE A 25 4.86 21.42 -19.01
CA ILE A 25 6.10 21.83 -19.67
C ILE A 25 6.84 20.57 -20.15
N ASN A 26 7.12 20.51 -21.45
CA ASN A 26 7.72 19.38 -22.15
C ASN A 26 9.07 18.95 -21.53
N TYR A 27 9.14 17.73 -21.01
CA TYR A 27 10.41 17.08 -20.64
C TYR A 27 10.76 15.84 -21.47
N SER A 28 10.03 15.54 -22.55
CA SER A 28 10.45 14.46 -23.47
C SER A 28 10.03 14.72 -24.91
N SER A 29 11.02 14.77 -25.80
CA SER A 29 10.82 14.78 -27.25
C SER A 29 10.73 13.35 -27.77
N LYS A 30 9.59 12.94 -28.33
CA LYS A 30 9.42 12.15 -29.59
C LYS A 30 8.01 11.53 -29.71
N LYS A 31 7.53 11.42 -30.95
CA LYS A 31 6.22 10.87 -31.34
C LYS A 31 6.11 9.35 -31.07
N PRO A 32 4.97 8.83 -30.58
CA PRO A 32 4.78 7.39 -30.41
C PRO A 32 4.37 6.71 -31.73
N SER A 33 4.95 5.54 -32.00
CA SER A 33 4.55 4.59 -33.05
C SER A 33 3.96 3.32 -32.44
N SER A 34 3.24 2.53 -33.26
CA SER A 34 2.31 1.43 -32.95
C SER A 34 2.86 0.20 -32.19
N GLY A 35 3.46 0.41 -31.01
CA GLY A 35 3.87 -0.62 -30.07
C GLY A 35 3.97 0.00 -28.68
N ASP A 36 2.83 0.09 -27.99
CA ASP A 36 2.58 0.84 -26.75
C ASP A 36 3.30 0.29 -25.49
N TYR A 37 4.59 -0.01 -25.60
CA TYR A 37 5.47 -0.20 -24.46
C TYR A 37 6.67 0.74 -24.64
N LEU A 38 7.02 1.49 -23.59
CA LEU A 38 8.29 2.27 -23.58
C LEU A 38 9.51 1.38 -23.84
N GLN A 39 9.42 0.09 -23.48
CA GLN A 39 10.39 -0.95 -23.81
C GLN A 39 9.69 -2.32 -23.86
N GLN A 40 9.72 -3.01 -25.01
CA GLN A 40 9.32 -4.41 -25.09
C GLN A 40 10.45 -5.29 -24.54
N SER A 41 10.27 -5.83 -23.34
CA SER A 41 11.21 -6.81 -22.80
C SER A 41 11.01 -8.15 -23.50
N LEU A 42 12.03 -8.63 -24.21
CA LEU A 42 12.10 -10.02 -24.72
C LEU A 42 12.16 -11.04 -23.57
N VAL A 43 12.49 -10.55 -22.37
CA VAL A 43 12.75 -11.34 -21.18
C VAL A 43 11.49 -11.33 -20.32
N PRO A 44 10.91 -12.50 -19.96
CA PRO A 44 9.75 -12.57 -19.07
C PRO A 44 9.99 -11.83 -17.75
N THR A 45 8.93 -11.23 -17.18
CA THR A 45 8.99 -10.42 -15.94
C THR A 45 9.79 -11.09 -14.81
N MET A 46 9.66 -12.41 -14.66
CA MET A 46 10.28 -13.18 -13.58
C MET A 46 11.59 -13.88 -13.98
N HIS A 47 12.15 -13.59 -15.15
CA HIS A 47 13.33 -14.29 -15.66
C HIS A 47 14.56 -14.17 -14.75
N TYR A 48 14.84 -12.96 -14.24
CA TYR A 48 15.96 -12.69 -13.35
C TYR A 48 15.67 -12.95 -11.87
N GLN A 49 14.49 -13.49 -11.53
CA GLN A 49 14.09 -13.71 -10.15
C GLN A 49 15.10 -14.59 -9.39
N LYS A 50 15.65 -15.62 -10.05
CA LYS A 50 16.65 -16.52 -9.48
C LYS A 50 18.02 -15.87 -9.25
N SER A 51 18.28 -14.73 -9.91
CA SER A 51 19.54 -14.00 -9.84
C SER A 51 19.49 -12.82 -8.87
N LEU A 52 18.34 -12.54 -8.27
CA LEU A 52 18.20 -11.44 -7.34
C LEU A 52 19.02 -11.70 -6.06
N PRO A 53 19.75 -10.68 -5.56
CA PRO A 53 20.47 -10.81 -4.31
C PRO A 53 19.48 -11.03 -3.17
N ARG A 54 19.84 -11.94 -2.26
CA ARG A 54 19.07 -12.17 -1.04
C ARG A 54 19.13 -10.94 -0.15
N LEU A 55 17.98 -10.51 0.36
CA LEU A 55 17.91 -9.42 1.33
C LEU A 55 17.91 -10.00 2.75
N PRO A 56 18.73 -9.45 3.67
CA PRO A 56 18.71 -9.87 5.06
C PRO A 56 17.39 -9.46 5.74
N ILE A 57 17.02 -10.20 6.77
CA ILE A 57 15.93 -9.79 7.66
C ILE A 57 16.33 -8.47 8.33
N PRO A 58 15.47 -7.43 8.30
CA PRO A 58 15.75 -6.15 8.94
C PRO A 58 15.73 -6.29 10.47
N ASN A 59 16.40 -5.37 11.16
CA ASN A 59 16.32 -5.29 12.61
C ASN A 59 14.86 -5.12 13.07
N LEU A 60 14.54 -5.70 14.22
CA LEU A 60 13.19 -5.62 14.79
C LEU A 60 12.81 -4.18 15.16
N GLU A 61 13.76 -3.40 15.67
CA GLU A 61 13.61 -1.99 16.03
C GLU A 61 13.21 -1.15 14.81
N ASP A 62 13.89 -1.35 13.68
CA ASP A 62 13.56 -0.67 12.42
C ASP A 62 12.18 -1.06 11.90
N THR A 63 11.80 -2.31 12.10
CA THR A 63 10.47 -2.81 11.72
C THR A 63 9.39 -2.11 12.54
N MET A 64 9.56 -2.02 13.86
CA MET A 64 8.62 -1.33 14.75
C MET A 64 8.55 0.16 14.46
N ARG A 65 9.70 0.81 14.22
CA ARG A 65 9.76 2.22 13.83
C ARG A 65 8.98 2.48 12.53
N ARG A 66 9.17 1.64 11.51
CA ARG A 66 8.46 1.78 10.22
C ARG A 66 6.97 1.45 10.36
N PHE A 67 6.61 0.46 11.18
CA PHE A 67 5.22 0.14 11.51
C PHE A 67 4.51 1.34 12.15
N LEU A 68 5.11 1.95 13.17
CA LEU A 68 4.56 3.14 13.82
C LEU A 68 4.48 4.33 12.85
N ALA A 69 5.52 4.56 12.03
CA ALA A 69 5.48 5.61 11.03
C ALA A 69 4.35 5.42 10.00
N ALA A 70 4.08 4.18 9.58
CA ALA A 70 3.00 3.86 8.67
C ALA A 70 1.61 4.02 9.31
N LYS A 71 1.47 3.69 10.60
CA LYS A 71 0.20 3.83 11.33
C LYS A 71 -0.07 5.26 11.80
N ARG A 72 0.96 6.08 12.02
CA ARG A 72 0.82 7.45 12.52
C ARG A 72 -0.20 8.32 11.76
N PRO A 73 -0.17 8.41 10.41
CA PRO A 73 -1.13 9.24 9.69
C PRO A 73 -2.56 8.67 9.70
N LEU A 74 -2.74 7.40 10.08
CA LEU A 74 -4.03 6.71 10.04
C LEU A 74 -4.77 6.75 11.38
N LEU A 75 -4.10 7.15 12.46
CA LEU A 75 -4.61 7.01 13.83
C LEU A 75 -4.68 8.37 14.54
N SER A 76 -5.74 8.55 15.33
CA SER A 76 -5.80 9.65 16.30
C SER A 76 -4.71 9.52 17.35
N ASP A 77 -4.35 10.62 18.02
CA ASP A 77 -3.28 10.61 19.02
C ASP A 77 -3.52 9.61 20.16
N HIS A 78 -4.77 9.44 20.58
CA HIS A 78 -5.12 8.45 21.61
C HIS A 78 -4.90 7.01 21.12
N GLN A 79 -5.39 6.68 19.92
CA GLN A 79 -5.19 5.36 19.30
C GLN A 79 -3.69 5.09 19.03
N PHE A 80 -2.96 6.11 18.61
CA PHE A 80 -1.53 6.01 18.34
C PHE A 80 -0.74 5.69 19.61
N ARG A 81 -1.05 6.31 20.75
CA ARG A 81 -0.41 5.98 22.04
C ARG A 81 -0.61 4.52 22.46
N THR A 82 -1.82 3.99 22.28
CA THR A 82 -2.07 2.56 22.52
C THR A 82 -1.24 1.69 21.58
N THR A 83 -1.16 2.07 20.31
CA THR A 83 -0.34 1.38 19.29
C THR A 83 1.13 1.37 19.64
N GLU A 84 1.65 2.51 20.09
CA GLU A 84 3.04 2.68 20.51
C GLU A 84 3.36 1.77 21.70
N LYS A 85 2.46 1.71 22.70
CA LYS A 85 2.61 0.80 23.84
C LYS A 85 2.65 -0.66 23.40
N ILE A 86 1.71 -1.10 22.55
CA ILE A 86 1.65 -2.48 22.04
C ILE A 86 2.91 -2.82 21.24
N ALA A 87 3.39 -1.91 20.39
CA ALA A 87 4.62 -2.09 19.62
C ALA A 87 5.85 -2.19 20.54
N GLN A 88 5.91 -1.38 21.60
CA GLN A 88 7.00 -1.40 22.56
C GLN A 88 7.00 -2.67 23.42
N ASP A 89 5.83 -3.13 23.83
CA ASP A 89 5.65 -4.39 24.56
C ASP A 89 6.09 -5.58 23.69
N PHE A 90 5.71 -5.59 22.40
CA PHE A 90 6.19 -6.60 21.45
C PHE A 90 7.71 -6.55 21.26
N LEU A 91 8.27 -5.35 21.09
CA LEU A 91 9.71 -5.13 20.90
C LEU A 91 10.53 -5.55 22.12
N ASN A 92 9.98 -5.47 23.33
CA ASN A 92 10.69 -5.84 24.57
C ASN A 92 10.39 -7.25 25.04
N GLY A 93 9.30 -7.86 24.57
CA GLY A 93 8.88 -9.21 24.91
C GLY A 93 9.10 -10.21 23.77
N VAL A 94 8.02 -10.91 23.41
CA VAL A 94 8.03 -12.07 22.51
C VAL A 94 8.60 -11.76 21.11
N GLY A 95 8.53 -10.52 20.65
CA GLY A 95 9.08 -10.13 19.35
C GLY A 95 10.58 -10.38 19.24
N ARG A 96 11.36 -10.18 20.32
CA ARG A 96 12.81 -10.45 20.30
C ARG A 96 13.13 -11.93 20.16
N GLU A 97 12.35 -12.77 20.83
CA GLU A 97 12.54 -14.22 20.81
C GLU A 97 12.22 -14.76 19.41
N LEU A 98 11.06 -14.37 18.87
CA LEU A 98 10.64 -14.71 17.52
C LEU A 98 11.66 -14.20 16.47
N HIS A 99 12.16 -12.97 16.61
CA HIS A 99 13.13 -12.41 15.69
C HIS A 99 14.47 -13.17 15.70
N LYS A 100 15.00 -13.50 16.89
CA LYS A 100 16.23 -14.30 17.00
C LYS A 100 16.09 -15.65 16.31
N GLU A 101 14.96 -16.33 16.50
CA GLU A 101 14.70 -17.62 15.86
C GLU A 101 14.49 -17.48 14.35
N LEU A 102 13.76 -16.47 13.90
CA LEU A 102 13.55 -16.19 12.48
C LEU A 102 14.90 -15.96 11.77
N VAL A 103 15.79 -15.18 12.37
CA VAL A 103 17.16 -14.97 11.87
C VAL A 103 17.98 -16.27 11.86
N ALA A 104 17.83 -17.13 12.86
CA ALA A 104 18.49 -18.43 12.88
C ALA A 104 17.98 -19.34 11.75
N LYS A 105 16.66 -19.40 11.53
CA LYS A 105 16.03 -20.14 10.41
C LYS A 105 16.47 -19.58 9.06
N ASP A 106 16.57 -18.26 8.91
CA ASP A 106 17.06 -17.60 7.70
C ASP A 106 18.53 -17.97 7.40
N LYS A 107 19.40 -18.03 8.41
CA LYS A 107 20.80 -18.46 8.22
C LYS A 107 20.94 -19.88 7.68
N ILE A 108 20.03 -20.79 8.09
CA ILE A 108 20.00 -22.18 7.65
C ILE A 108 19.41 -22.28 6.23
N ASN A 109 18.34 -21.53 5.95
CA ASN A 109 17.60 -21.59 4.68
C ASN A 109 18.08 -20.52 3.69
N LYS A 110 19.22 -20.73 3.05
CA LYS A 110 19.81 -19.75 2.11
C LYS A 110 19.09 -19.62 0.75
N HIS A 111 18.13 -20.49 0.48
CA HIS A 111 17.37 -20.52 -0.78
C HIS A 111 16.11 -19.63 -0.75
N THR A 112 15.80 -18.99 0.38
CA THR A 112 14.67 -18.06 0.54
C THR A 112 15.16 -16.65 0.89
N SER A 113 14.35 -15.63 0.62
CA SER A 113 14.65 -14.22 0.93
C SER A 113 13.56 -13.62 1.80
N TYR A 114 13.93 -12.67 2.66
CA TYR A 114 13.03 -11.90 3.50
C TYR A 114 11.85 -11.26 2.71
N ILE A 115 12.11 -10.81 1.48
CA ILE A 115 11.12 -10.15 0.61
C ILE A 115 10.26 -11.11 -0.22
N SER A 116 10.33 -12.42 0.00
CA SER A 116 9.58 -13.38 -0.84
C SER A 116 8.05 -13.31 -0.61
N GLY A 117 7.58 -12.45 0.31
CA GLY A 117 6.16 -12.21 0.62
C GLY A 117 5.68 -10.79 0.29
N GLN A 118 4.52 -10.41 0.81
CA GLN A 118 3.87 -9.12 0.53
C GLN A 118 4.46 -7.96 1.35
N GLY A 119 5.35 -7.17 0.74
CA GLY A 119 5.59 -5.76 1.08
C GLY A 119 6.16 -5.43 2.47
N LEU A 120 5.85 -4.22 2.96
CA LEU A 120 6.41 -3.61 4.18
C LEU A 120 6.26 -4.50 5.44
N TYR A 121 5.22 -5.34 5.48
CA TYR A 121 4.89 -6.18 6.63
C TYR A 121 5.46 -7.61 6.53
N CYS A 122 6.30 -7.93 5.53
CA CYS A 122 6.94 -9.25 5.40
C CYS A 122 7.58 -9.75 6.70
N HIS A 123 8.22 -8.86 7.48
CA HIS A 123 8.81 -9.24 8.77
C HIS A 123 7.75 -9.65 9.78
N LEU A 124 6.71 -8.84 9.92
CA LEU A 124 5.65 -9.08 10.89
C LEU A 124 4.87 -10.36 10.54
N TYR A 125 4.60 -10.61 9.26
CA TYR A 125 4.02 -11.88 8.84
C TYR A 125 4.95 -13.06 9.15
N GLY A 126 6.24 -12.95 8.85
CA GLY A 126 7.20 -14.01 9.18
C GLY A 126 7.27 -14.32 10.68
N LEU A 127 7.16 -13.29 11.53
CA LEU A 127 7.10 -13.46 12.99
C LEU A 127 5.75 -14.05 13.45
N ARG A 128 4.63 -13.63 12.85
CA ARG A 128 3.29 -14.20 13.10
C ARG A 128 3.24 -15.68 12.73
N ASP A 129 3.67 -16.01 11.52
CA ASP A 129 3.66 -17.38 11.00
C ASP A 129 4.59 -18.28 11.83
N LEU A 130 5.73 -17.74 12.30
CA LEU A 130 6.61 -18.44 13.22
C LEU A 130 5.93 -18.73 14.56
N ALA A 131 5.25 -17.75 15.16
CA ALA A 131 4.50 -17.94 16.40
C ALA A 131 3.40 -19.00 16.23
N LEU A 132 2.64 -18.93 15.14
CA LEU A 132 1.60 -19.91 14.81
C LEU A 132 2.17 -21.32 14.60
N SER A 133 3.32 -21.45 13.92
CA SER A 133 3.98 -22.75 13.72
C SER A 133 4.43 -23.44 15.01
N LYS A 134 4.41 -22.71 16.13
CA LYS A 134 4.83 -23.16 17.45
C LYS A 134 3.65 -23.29 18.42
N ASP A 135 2.41 -23.14 17.92
CA ASP A 135 1.19 -23.11 18.73
C ASP A 135 1.27 -22.08 19.88
N GLN A 136 1.98 -20.97 19.67
CA GLN A 136 2.07 -19.88 20.64
C GLN A 136 0.88 -18.93 20.47
N GLU A 137 0.38 -18.40 21.60
CA GLU A 137 -0.63 -17.35 21.58
C GLU A 137 -0.10 -16.10 20.87
N LEU A 138 -0.92 -15.54 19.98
CA LEU A 138 -0.53 -14.35 19.22
C LEU A 138 -0.52 -13.13 20.14
N HIS A 139 0.57 -12.37 20.09
CA HIS A 139 0.68 -11.09 20.76
C HIS A 139 -0.42 -10.12 20.27
N SER A 140 -0.82 -9.18 21.13
CA SER A 140 -1.84 -8.17 20.83
C SER A 140 -1.55 -7.33 19.58
N LEU A 141 -0.28 -7.24 19.19
CA LEU A 141 0.14 -6.63 17.93
C LEU A 141 -0.55 -7.26 16.70
N TYR A 142 -0.88 -8.56 16.74
CA TYR A 142 -1.52 -9.29 15.66
C TYR A 142 -3.03 -9.47 15.83
N THR A 143 -3.55 -9.33 17.06
CA THR A 143 -4.98 -9.48 17.34
C THR A 143 -5.72 -8.15 17.32
N ASP A 144 -5.07 -7.09 17.83
CA ASP A 144 -5.68 -5.77 17.98
C ASP A 144 -5.47 -4.92 16.72
N TYR A 145 -4.51 -5.32 15.87
CA TYR A 145 -4.29 -4.70 14.56
C TYR A 145 -4.51 -5.72 13.46
N ASP A 146 -5.47 -5.40 12.62
CA ASP A 146 -5.54 -6.00 11.31
C ASP A 146 -4.42 -5.42 10.42
N LEU A 147 -3.38 -6.22 10.20
CA LEU A 147 -2.27 -5.88 9.31
C LEU A 147 -2.70 -5.90 7.83
N ASP A 148 -3.80 -6.57 7.53
CA ASP A 148 -4.34 -6.81 6.19
C ASP A 148 -5.44 -5.77 5.83
N HIS A 149 -5.79 -4.85 6.75
CA HIS A 149 -6.80 -3.82 6.53
C HIS A 149 -6.28 -2.62 5.71
N PHE A 150 -6.20 -2.80 4.40
CA PHE A 150 -5.79 -1.74 3.47
C PHE A 150 -6.98 -0.85 3.08
N THR A 151 -7.22 0.21 3.84
CA THR A 151 -8.31 1.17 3.56
C THR A 151 -8.16 1.89 2.21
N LEU A 152 -6.94 2.03 1.69
CA LEU A 152 -6.67 2.56 0.36
C LEU A 152 -5.83 1.55 -0.42
N SER A 153 -6.46 0.89 -1.37
CA SER A 153 -5.82 -0.04 -2.29
C SER A 153 -5.51 0.70 -3.58
N THR A 154 -4.29 0.62 -4.10
CA THR A 154 -3.88 1.35 -5.32
C THR A 154 -3.29 0.43 -6.37
N SER A 155 -3.56 0.71 -7.64
CA SER A 155 -2.89 0.04 -8.76
C SER A 155 -2.65 1.00 -9.91
N THR A 156 -1.61 0.71 -10.70
CA THR A 156 -1.34 1.43 -11.94
C THR A 156 -1.05 0.42 -13.05
N VAL A 157 -1.57 0.71 -14.24
CA VAL A 157 -1.30 -0.08 -15.44
C VAL A 157 -0.68 0.88 -16.45
N PRO A 158 0.64 0.77 -16.73
CA PRO A 158 1.32 1.71 -17.62
C PRO A 158 1.00 1.48 -19.10
N ASN A 159 0.18 0.48 -19.45
CA ASN A 159 -0.16 0.18 -20.84
C ASN A 159 -1.30 1.09 -21.32
N LEU A 160 -0.98 1.95 -22.30
CA LEU A 160 -1.89 2.93 -22.91
C LEU A 160 -3.10 2.33 -23.63
N SER A 161 -3.08 1.04 -23.97
CA SER A 161 -4.23 0.37 -24.61
C SER A 161 -5.41 0.18 -23.65
N PHE A 162 -5.18 0.14 -22.33
CA PHE A 162 -6.25 0.06 -21.35
C PHE A 162 -6.73 1.46 -20.98
N ARG A 163 -7.81 1.87 -21.63
CA ARG A 163 -8.39 3.22 -21.46
C ARG A 163 -9.01 3.44 -20.08
N MET A 164 -9.42 2.36 -19.40
CA MET A 164 -9.98 2.37 -18.04
C MET A 164 -9.71 1.03 -17.36
N VAL A 165 -9.09 1.05 -16.18
CA VAL A 165 -9.00 -0.10 -15.27
C VAL A 165 -9.63 0.31 -13.95
N VAL A 166 -10.42 -0.61 -13.40
CA VAL A 166 -11.14 -0.43 -12.15
C VAL A 166 -10.98 -1.72 -11.36
N PHE A 167 -10.75 -1.61 -10.06
CA PHE A 167 -10.77 -2.73 -9.13
C PHE A 167 -11.53 -2.32 -7.88
N ALA A 168 -12.09 -3.30 -7.18
CA ALA A 168 -12.83 -3.06 -5.96
C ALA A 168 -11.87 -2.77 -4.78
N PRO A 169 -12.32 -2.08 -3.73
CA PRO A 169 -11.57 -1.97 -2.48
C PRO A 169 -11.24 -3.35 -1.88
N ASP A 170 -10.11 -3.49 -1.18
CA ASP A 170 -9.76 -4.74 -0.49
C ASP A 170 -10.61 -4.98 0.76
N VAL A 171 -11.16 -3.90 1.35
CA VAL A 171 -11.95 -3.95 2.58
C VAL A 171 -13.30 -3.22 2.43
N PRO A 172 -14.35 -3.62 3.19
CA PRO A 172 -15.71 -3.07 3.07
C PRO A 172 -15.80 -1.54 3.24
N ASP A 173 -14.98 -0.97 4.12
CA ASP A 173 -14.89 0.47 4.43
C ASP A 173 -13.78 1.19 3.64
N GLY A 174 -13.23 0.54 2.61
CA GLY A 174 -12.08 1.03 1.87
C GLY A 174 -12.40 1.75 0.55
N PHE A 175 -11.31 2.15 -0.11
CA PHE A 175 -11.29 2.74 -1.44
C PHE A 175 -10.32 1.97 -2.36
N GLY A 176 -10.76 1.67 -3.57
CA GLY A 176 -9.86 1.28 -4.66
C GLY A 176 -9.52 2.50 -5.49
N LEU A 177 -8.25 2.78 -5.71
CA LEU A 177 -7.77 3.89 -6.54
C LEU A 177 -6.88 3.35 -7.65
N HIS A 178 -7.38 3.38 -8.88
CA HIS A 178 -6.58 3.13 -10.05
C HIS A 178 -6.10 4.45 -10.66
N TYR A 179 -4.87 4.51 -11.14
CA TYR A 179 -4.38 5.68 -11.87
C TYR A 179 -3.48 5.31 -13.06
N CYS A 180 -3.59 6.10 -14.11
CA CYS A 180 -2.71 6.05 -15.29
C CYS A 180 -2.08 7.41 -15.50
N LEU A 181 -0.77 7.40 -15.74
CA LEU A 181 -0.01 8.57 -16.12
C LEU A 181 0.13 8.57 -17.64
N HIS A 182 -0.48 9.53 -18.31
CA HIS A 182 -0.26 9.83 -19.72
C HIS A 182 0.68 11.03 -19.85
N ASP A 183 1.16 11.30 -21.07
CA ASP A 183 2.11 12.39 -21.33
C ASP A 183 1.64 13.74 -20.76
N ASN A 184 0.34 14.03 -20.92
CA ASN A 184 -0.27 15.31 -20.53
C ASN A 184 -1.45 15.17 -19.57
N THR A 185 -1.80 13.97 -19.12
CA THR A 185 -2.98 13.79 -18.26
C THR A 185 -2.70 12.77 -17.18
N ILE A 186 -3.29 13.00 -16.01
CA ILE A 186 -3.39 11.98 -14.96
C ILE A 186 -4.85 11.56 -14.95
N SER A 187 -5.11 10.33 -15.36
CA SER A 187 -6.44 9.73 -15.25
C SER A 187 -6.48 8.84 -14.01
N TYR A 188 -7.59 8.89 -13.27
CA TYR A 188 -7.77 8.03 -12.12
C TYR A 188 -9.23 7.61 -11.96
N SER A 189 -9.41 6.42 -11.42
CA SER A 189 -10.71 5.83 -11.11
C SER A 189 -10.74 5.47 -9.64
N THR A 190 -11.81 5.83 -8.95
CA THR A 190 -12.01 5.48 -7.55
C THR A 190 -13.23 4.57 -7.39
N THR A 191 -13.13 3.59 -6.52
CA THR A 191 -14.23 2.74 -6.10
C THR A 191 -14.40 2.77 -4.59
N SER A 192 -15.64 2.57 -4.12
CA SER A 192 -15.93 2.31 -2.72
C SER A 192 -17.25 1.54 -2.59
N TYR A 193 -17.35 0.71 -1.55
CA TYR A 193 -18.63 0.11 -1.16
C TYR A 193 -19.49 1.05 -0.29
N LEU A 194 -18.88 2.11 0.27
CA LEU A 194 -19.57 3.09 1.09
C LEU A 194 -20.33 4.08 0.20
N ASP A 195 -21.62 4.27 0.50
CA ASP A 195 -22.46 5.25 -0.20
C ASP A 195 -22.04 6.68 0.19
N GLY A 196 -21.84 7.55 -0.81
CA GLY A 196 -21.52 8.97 -0.63
C GLY A 196 -20.05 9.33 -0.33
N SER A 197 -19.27 8.45 0.30
CA SER A 197 -17.87 8.75 0.69
C SER A 197 -16.91 8.97 -0.50
N HIS A 198 -17.17 8.29 -1.61
CA HIS A 198 -16.37 8.36 -2.84
C HIS A 198 -16.38 9.77 -3.47
N GLN A 199 -17.41 10.58 -3.23
CA GLN A 199 -17.51 11.94 -3.78
C GLN A 199 -16.51 12.87 -3.10
N GLU A 200 -16.51 12.86 -1.77
CA GLU A 200 -15.59 13.67 -0.98
C GLU A 200 -14.14 13.22 -1.18
N PHE A 201 -13.91 11.90 -1.23
CA PHE A 201 -12.59 11.37 -1.57
C PHE A 201 -12.11 11.83 -2.96
N ASN A 202 -12.96 11.78 -3.99
CA ASN A 202 -12.62 12.30 -5.32
C ASN A 202 -12.29 13.79 -5.29
N ARG A 203 -13.10 14.58 -4.58
CA ARG A 203 -12.90 16.02 -4.46
C ARG A 203 -11.54 16.33 -3.82
N CYS A 204 -11.17 15.58 -2.78
CA CYS A 204 -9.87 15.70 -2.13
C CYS A 204 -8.72 15.28 -3.04
N VAL A 205 -8.83 14.18 -3.79
CA VAL A 205 -7.81 13.76 -4.76
C VAL A 205 -7.61 14.83 -5.82
N TYR A 206 -8.70 15.33 -6.40
CA TYR A 206 -8.67 16.38 -7.42
C TYR A 206 -8.01 17.66 -6.90
N LYS A 207 -8.46 18.16 -5.74
CA LYS A 207 -7.88 19.35 -5.10
C LYS A 207 -6.41 19.17 -4.77
N SER A 208 -6.01 17.99 -4.28
CA SER A 208 -4.61 17.71 -3.95
C SER A 208 -3.73 17.77 -5.19
N LEU A 209 -4.20 17.25 -6.33
CA LEU A 209 -3.48 17.36 -7.59
C LEU A 209 -3.36 18.82 -8.03
N GLU A 210 -4.45 19.61 -7.98
CA GLU A 210 -4.40 21.05 -8.28
C GLU A 210 -3.43 21.80 -7.38
N ASP A 211 -3.44 21.55 -6.06
CA ASP A 211 -2.54 22.18 -5.10
C ASP A 211 -1.07 21.82 -5.41
N ILE A 212 -0.78 20.55 -5.73
CA ILE A 212 0.56 20.10 -6.15
C ILE A 212 1.02 20.85 -7.40
N PHE A 213 0.18 20.94 -8.42
CA PHE A 213 0.54 21.65 -9.66
C PHE A 213 0.66 23.15 -9.45
N THR A 214 -0.17 23.75 -8.59
CA THR A 214 -0.06 25.16 -8.21
C THR A 214 1.31 25.45 -7.60
N VAL A 215 1.80 24.59 -6.70
CA VAL A 215 3.14 24.70 -6.11
C VAL A 215 4.23 24.53 -7.17
N LEU A 216 4.12 23.51 -8.03
CA LEU A 216 5.11 23.25 -9.07
C LEU A 216 5.18 24.34 -10.14
N GLU A 217 4.08 25.08 -10.35
CA GLU A 217 3.99 26.21 -11.27
C GLU A 217 4.31 27.57 -10.60
N GLU A 218 4.70 27.57 -9.32
CA GLU A 218 4.95 28.78 -8.51
C GLU A 218 3.78 29.77 -8.48
N LYS A 219 2.55 29.27 -8.64
CA LYS A 219 1.33 30.08 -8.58
C LYS A 219 0.89 30.27 -7.13
N PRO A 220 0.29 31.42 -6.77
CA PRO A 220 -0.31 31.60 -5.46
C PRO A 220 -1.52 30.66 -5.28
N PHE A 221 -1.66 30.05 -4.10
CA PHE A 221 -2.84 29.25 -3.74
C PHE A 221 -4.10 30.14 -3.73
N SER A 222 -5.15 29.71 -4.44
CA SER A 222 -6.46 30.35 -4.47
C SER A 222 -7.43 29.80 -3.43
#